data_AF-A0A6A4CXX0-F1
#
_entry.id   AF-A0A6A4CXX0-F1
#
_cell.length_a   1.000
_cell.length_b   1.000
_cell.length_c   1.000
_cell.angle_alpha   90.00
_cell.angle_beta   90.00
_cell.angle_gamma   90.00
#
_symmetry.space_group_name_H-M   'P 1'
#
loop_
_entity.id
_entity.type
_entity.pdbx_description
1 polymer ?
#
loop_
_entity_poly.entity_id
_entity_poly.type
_entity_poly.pdbx_seq_one_letter_code
_entity_poly.pdbx_strand_id
1 'polypeptide(L)'
;MELPTLGSILGFLGDLYSKYEELDDSNELCKSLHERLKRFLDMLSTIDPATIEANGLLLSLSKLVNEFSAAVTEYADQDFVSRWLRPNTFPDKVKLYNERLDGLCLIGLKEAANLLEWRSKYEQDVATAFSSTHGLRDKVWKALDDDKKWPSSKIEELVLSVKRDLPESPVSMR
;
A
#
# COMPACT_ATOMS: atom_id res chain seq x y z
N MET A 1 9.60 13.11 19.25
CA MET A 1 10.11 13.06 17.87
C MET A 1 8.92 12.64 17.03
N GLU A 2 8.36 13.55 16.24
CA GLU A 2 7.15 13.26 15.45
C GLU A 2 7.47 12.29 14.32
N LEU A 3 6.57 11.33 14.06
CA LEU A 3 6.73 10.39 12.95
C LEU A 3 6.52 11.14 11.62
N PRO A 4 7.38 10.90 10.61
CA PRO A 4 7.24 11.58 9.32
C PRO A 4 5.94 11.14 8.65
N THR A 5 5.13 12.12 8.24
CA THR A 5 3.91 11.91 7.47
C THR A 5 4.17 12.02 5.97
N LEU A 6 3.34 11.39 5.13
CA LEU A 6 3.42 11.55 3.67
C LEU A 6 3.43 13.02 3.24
N GLY A 7 2.56 13.84 3.86
CA GLY A 7 2.51 15.28 3.60
C GLY A 7 3.79 16.02 3.95
N SER A 8 4.42 15.69 5.08
CA SER A 8 5.71 16.30 5.48
C SER A 8 6.85 15.94 4.51
N ILE A 9 6.88 14.71 4.00
CA ILE A 9 7.90 14.26 3.04
C ILE A 9 7.66 14.93 1.68
N LEU A 10 6.41 15.07 1.24
CA LEU A 10 6.05 15.79 0.01
C LEU A 10 6.46 17.26 0.05
N GLY A 11 6.18 17.95 1.16
CA GLY A 11 6.61 19.34 1.36
C GLY A 11 8.12 19.48 1.24
N PHE A 12 8.87 18.61 1.93
CA PHE A 12 10.33 18.63 1.88
C PHE A 12 10.91 18.31 0.51
N LEU A 13 10.27 17.42 -0.27
CA LEU A 13 10.65 17.18 -1.66
C LEU A 13 10.44 18.44 -2.51
N GLY A 14 9.34 19.16 -2.30
CA GLY A 14 9.07 20.44 -2.97
C GLY A 14 10.20 21.44 -2.78
N ASP A 15 10.65 21.62 -1.54
CA ASP A 15 11.77 22.51 -1.22
C ASP A 15 13.08 22.06 -1.89
N LEU A 16 13.30 20.74 -1.94
CA LEU A 16 14.49 20.16 -2.55
C LEU A 16 14.49 20.30 -4.08
N TYR A 17 13.32 20.35 -4.73
CA TYR A 17 13.20 20.55 -6.17
C TYR A 17 13.77 21.89 -6.62
N SER A 18 13.46 22.96 -5.90
CA SER A 18 13.96 24.31 -6.18
C SER A 18 15.49 24.36 -6.18
N LYS A 19 16.13 23.62 -5.25
CA LYS A 19 17.59 23.52 -5.20
C LYS A 19 18.22 22.80 -6.38
N TYR A 20 17.48 21.93 -7.08
CA TYR A 20 18.02 21.26 -8.26
C TYR A 20 18.12 22.20 -9.46
N GLU A 21 17.26 23.21 -9.54
CA GLU A 21 17.30 24.20 -10.62
C GLU A 21 18.54 25.09 -10.52
N GLU A 22 19.09 25.23 -9.32
CA GLU A 22 20.32 25.98 -9.04
C GLU A 22 21.60 25.18 -9.39
N LEU A 23 21.49 23.89 -9.77
CA LEU A 23 22.61 23.08 -10.20
C LEU A 23 22.84 23.21 -11.72
N ASP A 24 23.97 23.81 -12.11
CA ASP A 24 24.38 23.94 -13.52
C ASP A 24 24.63 22.57 -14.18
N ASP A 25 25.27 21.66 -13.44
CA ASP A 25 25.59 20.29 -13.86
C ASP A 25 24.86 19.28 -12.95
N SER A 26 24.41 18.16 -13.51
CA SER A 26 23.73 17.06 -12.79
C SER A 26 22.30 17.31 -12.29
N ASN A 27 21.67 18.42 -12.69
CA ASN A 27 20.25 18.69 -12.35
C ASN A 27 19.29 17.61 -12.86
N GLU A 28 19.52 17.05 -14.05
CA GLU A 28 18.69 16.00 -14.65
C GLU A 28 18.71 14.70 -13.83
N LEU A 29 19.86 14.36 -13.23
CA LEU A 29 19.97 13.21 -12.33
C LEU A 29 19.14 13.42 -11.06
N CYS A 30 19.17 14.63 -10.51
CA CYS A 30 18.38 15.00 -9.34
C CYS A 30 16.88 15.02 -9.64
N LYS A 31 16.47 15.62 -10.78
CA LYS A 31 15.09 15.66 -11.24
C LYS A 31 14.53 14.25 -11.49
N SER A 32 15.32 13.38 -12.12
CA SER A 32 14.93 11.98 -12.37
C SER A 32 14.66 11.22 -11.06
N LEU A 33 15.55 11.31 -10.07
CA LEU A 33 15.33 10.68 -8.76
C LEU A 33 14.14 11.31 -8.01
N HIS A 34 13.95 12.62 -8.12
CA HIS A 34 12.81 13.31 -7.52
C HIS A 34 11.46 12.84 -8.08
N GLU A 35 11.36 12.70 -9.40
CA GLU A 35 10.15 12.16 -10.04
C GLU A 35 9.87 10.72 -9.59
N ARG A 36 10.90 9.90 -9.42
CA ARG A 36 10.74 8.55 -8.85
C ARG A 36 10.24 8.59 -7.41
N LEU A 37 10.76 9.48 -6.58
CA LEU A 37 10.32 9.66 -5.19
C LEU A 37 8.85 10.12 -5.11
N LYS A 38 8.43 11.05 -5.97
CA LYS A 38 7.02 11.47 -6.08
C LYS A 38 6.11 10.29 -6.45
N ARG A 39 6.44 9.54 -7.50
CA ARG A 39 5.66 8.37 -7.91
C ARG A 39 5.56 7.31 -6.81
N PHE A 40 6.64 7.11 -6.05
CA PHE A 40 6.63 6.19 -4.92
C PHE A 40 5.72 6.69 -3.79
N LEU A 41 5.74 7.99 -3.47
CA LEU A 41 4.82 8.59 -2.50
C LEU A 41 3.36 8.50 -2.95
N ASP A 42 3.08 8.72 -4.23
CA ASP A 42 1.73 8.54 -4.80
C ASP A 42 1.26 7.09 -4.63
N MET A 43 2.13 6.11 -4.92
CA MET A 43 1.82 4.70 -4.68
C MET A 43 1.57 4.44 -3.19
N LEU A 44 2.40 4.95 -2.28
CA LEU A 44 2.18 4.80 -0.84
C LEU A 44 0.85 5.43 -0.39
N SER A 45 0.39 6.52 -1.02
CA SER A 45 -0.91 7.13 -0.69
C SER A 45 -2.11 6.22 -0.99
N THR A 46 -1.93 5.19 -1.82
CA THR A 46 -2.96 4.19 -2.13
C THR A 46 -2.97 3.00 -1.18
N ILE A 47 -1.93 2.86 -0.34
CA ILE A 47 -1.80 1.79 0.65
C ILE A 47 -2.41 2.26 1.97
N ASP A 48 -3.00 1.33 2.73
CA ASP A 48 -3.56 1.62 4.04
C ASP A 48 -2.49 2.19 5.00
N PRO A 49 -2.74 3.30 5.70
CA PRO A 49 -1.76 3.93 6.59
C PRO A 49 -1.20 3.01 7.68
N ALA A 50 -2.00 2.07 8.22
CA ALA A 50 -1.52 1.15 9.25
C ALA A 50 -0.50 0.15 8.68
N THR A 51 -0.69 -0.29 7.42
CA THR A 51 0.29 -1.13 6.71
C THR A 51 1.60 -0.40 6.44
N ILE A 52 1.53 0.90 6.15
CA ILE A 52 2.71 1.74 5.91
C ILE A 52 3.52 1.93 7.21
N GLU A 53 2.85 2.21 8.32
CA GLU A 53 3.47 2.38 9.63
C GLU A 53 4.12 1.09 10.13
N ALA A 54 3.42 -0.05 10.00
CA ALA A 54 3.93 -1.36 10.42
C ALA A 54 5.26 -1.74 9.76
N ASN A 55 5.48 -1.32 8.52
CA ASN A 55 6.71 -1.60 7.77
C ASN A 55 7.80 -0.53 7.94
N GLY A 56 7.55 0.54 8.71
CA GLY A 56 8.51 1.63 8.88
C GLY A 56 8.88 2.32 7.56
N LEU A 57 8.03 2.23 6.54
CA LEU A 57 8.31 2.70 5.18
C LEU A 57 8.51 4.22 5.14
N LEU A 58 7.69 4.97 5.88
CA LEU A 58 7.80 6.43 5.95
C LEU A 58 9.07 6.89 6.65
N LEU A 59 9.48 6.17 7.70
CA LEU A 59 10.74 6.47 8.39
C LEU A 59 11.94 6.25 7.47
N SER A 60 11.94 5.13 6.75
CA SER A 60 13.01 4.78 5.82
C SER A 60 13.07 5.72 4.62
N LEU A 61 11.91 6.12 4.09
CA LEU A 61 11.80 7.08 3.00
C LEU A 61 12.22 8.48 3.45
N SER A 62 11.76 8.94 4.62
CA SER A 62 12.18 10.22 5.19
C SER A 62 13.69 10.28 5.39
N LYS A 63 14.30 9.20 5.90
CA LYS A 63 15.76 9.10 6.02
C LYS A 63 16.46 9.19 4.67
N LEU A 64 15.96 8.47 3.65
CA LEU A 64 16.51 8.50 2.30
C LEU A 64 16.47 9.91 1.70
N VAL A 65 15.33 10.60 1.82
CA VAL A 65 15.13 11.95 1.29
C VAL A 65 16.03 12.96 2.01
N ASN A 66 16.17 12.87 3.33
CA ASN A 66 17.07 13.73 4.12
C ASN A 66 18.54 13.52 3.74
N GLU A 67 18.98 12.28 3.60
CA GLU A 67 20.35 11.96 3.19
C GLU A 67 20.62 12.47 1.77
N PHE A 68 19.66 12.33 0.85
CA PHE A 68 19.79 12.86 -0.50
C PHE A 68 19.85 14.39 -0.52
N SER A 69 19.00 15.06 0.27
CA SER A 69 19.02 16.52 0.42
C SER A 69 20.37 17.05 0.93
N ALA A 70 20.93 16.36 1.93
CA ALA A 70 22.26 16.67 2.43
C ALA A 70 23.35 16.49 1.36
N ALA A 71 23.29 15.40 0.58
CA ALA A 71 24.25 15.17 -0.50
C ALA A 71 24.14 16.21 -1.64
N VAL A 72 22.93 16.65 -1.98
CA VAL A 72 22.67 17.69 -2.96
C VAL A 72 23.22 19.03 -2.47
N THR A 73 22.96 19.39 -1.22
CA THR A 73 23.47 20.63 -0.61
C THR A 73 25.01 20.59 -0.56
N GLU A 74 25.60 19.48 -0.12
CA GLU A 74 27.06 19.30 -0.08
C GLU A 74 27.69 19.41 -1.48
N TYR A 75 26.99 18.95 -2.52
CA TYR A 75 27.46 19.06 -3.90
C TYR A 75 27.34 20.50 -4.41
N ALA A 76 26.21 21.17 -4.16
CA ALA A 76 25.97 22.56 -4.54
C ALA A 76 27.04 23.50 -3.96
N ASP A 77 27.40 23.31 -2.69
CA ASP A 77 28.37 24.14 -1.96
C ASP A 77 29.84 23.88 -2.35
N GLN A 78 30.12 22.89 -3.21
CA GLN A 78 31.48 22.56 -3.63
C GLN A 78 31.92 23.27 -4.91
N ASP A 79 33.16 23.73 -4.92
CA ASP A 79 33.83 24.21 -6.13
C ASP A 79 34.11 23.06 -7.11
N PHE A 80 34.15 23.36 -8.42
CA PHE A 80 34.32 22.39 -9.51
C PHE A 80 35.51 21.42 -9.31
N VAL A 81 36.67 21.93 -8.88
CA VAL A 81 37.88 21.12 -8.65
C VAL A 81 37.68 20.12 -7.51
N SER A 82 36.97 20.53 -6.46
CA SER A 82 36.63 19.68 -5.31
C SER A 82 35.64 18.58 -5.68
N ARG A 83 34.71 18.86 -6.60
CA ARG A 83 33.76 17.87 -7.15
C ARG A 83 34.48 16.80 -7.97
N TRP A 84 35.51 17.18 -8.73
CA TRP A 84 36.23 16.28 -9.63
C TRP A 84 37.22 15.36 -8.91
N LEU A 85 37.87 15.83 -7.84
CA LEU A 85 38.92 15.09 -7.13
C LEU A 85 38.39 14.00 -6.17
N ARG A 86 37.08 13.88 -5.99
CA ARG A 86 36.50 12.90 -5.04
C ARG A 86 36.38 11.51 -5.67
N PRO A 87 36.80 10.45 -4.94
CA PRO A 87 36.69 9.07 -5.41
C PRO A 87 35.24 8.56 -5.50
N ASN A 88 34.30 9.20 -4.77
CA ASN A 88 32.87 8.96 -4.91
C ASN A 88 32.23 10.17 -5.56
N THR A 89 31.94 10.07 -6.85
CA THR A 89 31.34 11.16 -7.61
C THR A 89 29.88 11.33 -7.18
N PHE A 90 29.33 12.54 -7.33
CA PHE A 90 27.93 12.79 -7.05
C PHE A 90 26.97 11.84 -7.80
N PRO A 91 27.21 11.50 -9.09
CA PRO A 91 26.47 10.44 -9.79
C PRO A 91 26.44 9.08 -9.08
N ASP A 92 27.53 8.65 -8.45
CA ASP A 92 27.57 7.37 -7.72
C ASP A 92 26.67 7.41 -6.47
N LYS A 93 26.63 8.56 -5.79
CA LYS A 93 25.68 8.79 -4.69
C LYS A 93 24.24 8.72 -5.20
N VAL A 94 23.93 9.41 -6.30
CA VAL A 94 22.58 9.37 -6.91
C VAL A 94 22.19 7.94 -7.29
N LYS A 95 23.11 7.15 -7.86
CA LYS A 95 22.87 5.74 -8.17
C LYS A 95 22.53 4.93 -6.92
N LEU A 96 23.30 5.07 -5.84
CA LEU A 96 23.04 4.40 -4.57
C LEU A 96 21.67 4.78 -3.99
N TYR A 97 21.25 6.04 -4.10
CA TYR A 97 19.92 6.46 -3.66
C TYR A 97 18.80 5.83 -4.51
N ASN A 98 19.00 5.69 -5.82
CA ASN A 98 18.07 4.98 -6.69
C ASN A 98 17.95 3.49 -6.30
N GLU A 99 19.06 2.81 -6.04
CA GLU A 99 19.06 1.41 -5.60
C GLU A 99 18.34 1.21 -4.25
N ARG A 100 18.55 2.14 -3.32
CA ARG A 100 17.83 2.14 -2.03
C ARG A 100 16.34 2.42 -2.19
N LEU A 101 15.97 3.33 -3.09
CA LEU A 101 14.57 3.56 -3.44
C LEU A 101 13.94 2.31 -4.06
N ASP A 102 14.64 1.60 -4.94
CA ASP A 102 14.16 0.34 -5.52
C ASP A 102 13.89 -0.72 -4.45
N GLY A 103 14.78 -0.83 -3.45
CA GLY A 103 14.54 -1.70 -2.30
C GLY A 103 13.25 -1.35 -1.54
N LEU A 104 12.97 -0.06 -1.33
CA LEU A 104 11.73 0.39 -0.69
C LEU A 104 10.50 0.16 -1.57
N CYS A 105 10.63 0.36 -2.88
CA CYS A 105 9.57 0.08 -3.86
C CYS A 105 9.16 -1.40 -3.84
N LEU A 106 10.12 -2.32 -3.73
CA LEU A 106 9.82 -3.76 -3.65
C LEU A 106 9.01 -4.11 -2.39
N ILE A 107 9.32 -3.50 -1.25
CA ILE A 107 8.55 -3.69 -0.03
C ILE A 107 7.13 -3.13 -0.21
N GLY A 108 6.99 -1.91 -0.73
CA GLY A 108 5.68 -1.31 -1.00
C GLY A 108 4.82 -2.13 -1.98
N LEU A 109 5.43 -2.63 -3.07
CA LEU A 109 4.75 -3.49 -4.04
C LEU A 109 4.32 -4.83 -3.45
N LYS A 110 5.16 -5.44 -2.60
CA LYS A 110 4.81 -6.67 -1.90
C LYS A 110 3.57 -6.47 -1.03
N GLU A 111 3.51 -5.37 -0.28
CA GLU A 111 2.35 -5.08 0.57
C GLU A 111 1.09 -4.77 -0.24
N ALA A 112 1.22 -4.01 -1.34
CA ALA A 112 0.12 -3.79 -2.27
C ALA A 112 -0.40 -5.11 -2.88
N ALA A 113 0.50 -6.03 -3.23
CA ALA A 113 0.14 -7.36 -3.73
C ALA A 113 -0.58 -8.21 -2.68
N ASN A 114 -0.06 -8.23 -1.44
CA ASN A 114 -0.71 -8.95 -0.32
C ASN A 114 -2.15 -8.46 -0.08
N LEU A 115 -2.37 -7.15 -0.15
CA LEU A 115 -3.70 -6.55 0.01
C LEU A 115 -4.65 -6.93 -1.14
N LEU A 116 -4.14 -6.95 -2.39
CA LEU A 116 -4.92 -7.40 -3.55
C LEU A 116 -5.28 -8.88 -3.45
N GLU A 117 -4.35 -9.73 -3.03
CA GLU A 117 -4.62 -11.15 -2.80
C GLU A 117 -5.67 -11.35 -1.72
N TRP A 118 -5.55 -10.64 -0.59
CA TRP A 118 -6.55 -10.67 0.48
C TRP A 118 -7.92 -10.21 0.01
N ARG A 119 -7.98 -9.14 -0.78
CA ARG A 119 -9.24 -8.62 -1.33
C ARG A 119 -9.88 -9.63 -2.30
N SER A 120 -9.09 -10.21 -3.20
CA SER A 120 -9.57 -11.24 -4.12
C SER A 120 -10.07 -12.47 -3.36
N LYS A 121 -9.38 -12.88 -2.30
CA LYS A 121 -9.78 -14.00 -1.46
C LYS A 121 -11.09 -13.71 -0.73
N TYR A 122 -11.20 -12.53 -0.14
CA TYR A 122 -12.44 -12.08 0.50
C TYR A 122 -13.61 -12.07 -0.48
N GLU A 123 -13.44 -11.54 -1.69
CA GLU A 123 -14.49 -11.55 -2.73
C GLU A 123 -14.91 -12.97 -3.12
N GLN A 124 -13.96 -13.90 -3.24
CA GLN A 124 -14.25 -15.32 -3.49
C GLN A 124 -14.98 -15.99 -2.32
N ASP A 125 -14.54 -15.72 -1.09
CA ASP A 125 -15.14 -16.29 0.12
C ASP A 125 -16.59 -15.78 0.29
N VAL A 126 -16.83 -14.50 0.02
CA VAL A 126 -18.16 -13.88 -0.01
C VAL A 126 -19.03 -14.52 -1.11
N ALA A 127 -18.54 -14.64 -2.35
CA ALA A 127 -19.27 -15.28 -3.43
C ALA A 127 -19.61 -16.75 -3.12
N THR A 128 -18.70 -17.46 -2.45
CA THR A 128 -18.91 -18.84 -1.98
C THR A 128 -19.98 -18.90 -0.89
N ALA A 129 -19.96 -17.98 0.08
CA ALA A 129 -20.96 -17.89 1.13
C ALA A 129 -22.36 -17.56 0.57
N PHE A 130 -22.44 -16.63 -0.39
CA PHE A 130 -23.70 -16.25 -1.05
C PHE A 130 -24.25 -17.36 -1.97
N SER A 131 -23.40 -18.05 -2.73
CA SER A 131 -23.83 -19.20 -3.54
C SER A 131 -24.29 -20.38 -2.68
N SER A 132 -23.65 -20.60 -1.53
CA SER A 132 -24.05 -21.61 -0.54
C SER A 132 -25.43 -21.30 0.08
N THR A 133 -25.71 -20.02 0.37
CA THR A 133 -27.03 -19.59 0.87
C THR A 133 -28.12 -19.65 -0.20
N HIS A 134 -27.79 -19.36 -1.47
CA HIS A 134 -28.72 -19.60 -2.59
C HIS A 134 -29.00 -21.09 -2.80
N GLY A 135 -27.99 -21.97 -2.70
CA GLY A 135 -28.18 -23.42 -2.79
C GLY A 135 -29.05 -23.98 -1.65
N LEU A 136 -28.94 -23.43 -0.44
CA LEU A 136 -29.84 -23.76 0.68
C LEU A 136 -31.25 -23.23 0.42
N ARG A 137 -31.38 -21.99 -0.07
CA ARG A 137 -32.66 -21.39 -0.43
C ARG A 137 -33.39 -22.21 -1.50
N ASP A 138 -32.71 -22.62 -2.58
CA ASP A 138 -33.31 -23.41 -3.66
C ASP A 138 -33.69 -24.82 -3.21
N LYS A 139 -32.90 -25.45 -2.31
CA LYS A 139 -33.28 -26.71 -1.68
C LYS A 139 -34.54 -26.56 -0.81
N VAL A 140 -34.65 -25.47 -0.05
CA VAL A 140 -35.84 -25.16 0.76
C VAL A 140 -37.05 -24.92 -0.12
N TRP A 141 -36.93 -24.12 -1.19
CA TRP A 141 -38.05 -23.87 -2.11
C TRP A 141 -38.46 -25.12 -2.87
N LYS A 142 -37.51 -25.94 -3.33
CA LYS A 142 -37.82 -27.21 -4.00
C LYS A 142 -38.54 -28.19 -3.05
N ALA A 143 -38.09 -28.29 -1.80
CA ALA A 143 -38.78 -29.09 -0.78
C ALA A 143 -40.18 -28.58 -0.45
N LEU A 144 -40.40 -27.25 -0.53
CA LEU A 144 -41.71 -26.63 -0.34
C LEU A 144 -42.65 -26.81 -1.54
N ASP A 145 -42.12 -26.84 -2.76
CA ASP A 145 -42.90 -26.97 -4.00
C ASP A 145 -43.30 -28.43 -4.31
N ASP A 146 -42.44 -29.40 -3.93
CA ASP A 146 -42.67 -30.83 -4.15
C ASP A 146 -43.78 -31.41 -3.25
N ASP A 147 -44.04 -30.84 -2.06
CA ASP A 147 -45.08 -31.29 -1.12
C ASP A 147 -46.20 -30.22 -1.02
N LYS A 148 -47.24 -30.35 -1.86
CA LYS A 148 -48.43 -29.49 -1.78
C LYS A 148 -49.20 -29.74 -0.47
N LYS A 149 -48.85 -28.96 0.56
CA LYS A 149 -49.43 -28.80 1.92
C LYS A 149 -48.50 -29.31 3.03
N TRP A 150 -47.64 -28.40 3.51
CA TRP A 150 -46.88 -28.62 4.72
C TRP A 150 -47.70 -28.23 5.97
N PRO A 151 -47.76 -29.08 7.01
CA PRO A 151 -48.24 -28.68 8.33
C PRO A 151 -47.20 -27.77 9.03
N SER A 152 -47.67 -26.78 9.78
CA SER A 152 -46.84 -25.72 10.39
C SER A 152 -45.67 -26.22 11.24
N SER A 153 -45.80 -27.40 11.86
CA SER A 153 -44.74 -28.01 12.68
C SER A 153 -43.49 -28.40 11.90
N LYS A 154 -43.63 -28.83 10.64
CA LYS A 154 -42.48 -29.13 9.77
C LYS A 154 -41.76 -27.86 9.29
N ILE A 155 -42.47 -26.74 9.20
CA ILE A 155 -41.89 -25.44 8.86
C ILE A 155 -41.00 -24.95 10.01
N GLU A 156 -41.43 -25.14 11.26
CA GLU A 156 -40.63 -24.78 12.44
C GLU A 156 -39.34 -25.61 12.54
N GLU A 157 -39.38 -26.92 12.29
CA GLU A 157 -38.16 -27.76 12.25
C GLU A 157 -37.18 -27.30 11.17
N LEU A 158 -37.67 -26.94 9.98
CA LEU A 158 -36.84 -26.41 8.89
C LEU A 158 -36.24 -25.04 9.22
N VAL A 159 -37.01 -24.14 9.85
CA VAL A 159 -36.50 -22.85 10.31
C VAL A 159 -35.42 -23.05 11.38
N LEU A 160 -35.59 -24.02 12.27
CA LEU A 160 -34.59 -24.35 13.29
C LEU A 160 -33.33 -24.97 12.68
N SER A 161 -33.45 -25.84 11.67
CA SER A 161 -32.28 -26.39 10.98
C SER A 161 -31.52 -25.32 10.20
N VAL A 162 -32.23 -24.42 9.51
CA VAL A 162 -31.60 -23.30 8.78
C VAL A 162 -30.93 -22.32 9.76
N LYS A 163 -31.53 -22.03 10.91
CA LYS A 163 -30.91 -21.20 11.95
C LYS A 163 -29.65 -21.83 12.55
N ARG A 164 -29.61 -23.17 12.67
CA ARG A 164 -28.43 -23.91 13.17
C ARG A 164 -27.30 -23.95 12.15
N ASP A 165 -27.63 -24.03 10.87
CA ASP A 165 -26.67 -24.23 9.79
C ASP A 165 -26.21 -22.91 9.13
N LEU A 166 -26.84 -21.77 9.46
CA LEU A 166 -26.33 -20.44 9.16
C LEU A 166 -25.17 -20.12 10.11
N PRO A 167 -23.99 -19.70 9.61
CA PRO A 167 -22.91 -19.25 10.48
C PRO A 167 -23.41 -18.03 11.27
N GLU A 168 -23.17 -18.03 12.59
CA GLU A 168 -23.47 -16.87 13.43
C GLU A 168 -22.87 -15.62 12.79
N SER A 169 -23.71 -14.62 12.54
CA SER A 169 -23.28 -13.37 11.92
C SER A 169 -22.13 -12.78 12.73
N PRO A 170 -20.99 -12.40 12.12
CA PRO A 170 -19.88 -11.81 12.86
C PRO A 170 -20.17 -10.38 13.35
N VAL A 171 -21.40 -9.88 13.20
CA VAL A 171 -21.80 -8.56 13.70
C VAL A 171 -22.21 -8.64 15.17
N SER A 172 -21.27 -9.05 16.01
CA SER A 172 -21.30 -8.74 17.44
C SER A 172 -19.88 -8.73 18.01
N MET A 173 -18.99 -7.96 17.40
CA MET A 173 -17.90 -7.33 18.14
C MET A 173 -18.16 -5.82 18.13
N ARG A 174 -18.77 -5.36 19.22
CA ARG A 174 -18.68 -3.97 19.66
C ARG A 174 -17.33 -3.76 20.34
#